data_AF-A0A4V6ME01-F1
#
_entry.id   AF-A0A4V6ME01-F1
#
_cell.length_a   1.000
_cell.length_b   1.000
_cell.length_c   1.000
_cell.angle_alpha   90.00
_cell.angle_beta   90.00
_cell.angle_gamma   90.00
#
_symmetry.space_group_name_H-M   'P 1'
#
loop_
_entity.id
_entity.type
_entity.pdbx_description
1 polymer ?
#
loop_
_entity_poly.entity_id
_entity_poly.type
_entity_poly.pdbx_seq_one_letter_code
_entity_poly.pdbx_strand_id
1 'polypeptide(L)'
;MSSLQGYVTASYAALVREFGEPGAPQDPDKSHVEWHLVSPYVGTVTIYDYGPLHECDEHWYISLTEPVEWHVGGRDRAATDWVASRLWVDPHYPAHAGCCGPERLPWWIEERREAEREIAEDSKTGPADAAPDGAVPDEPDNDGDCPSIPAQTDPTTAPETAQIPLIGP
;
A
#
# COMPACT_ATOMS: atom_id res chain seq x y z
N MET A 1 -14.87 3.15 -12.19
CA MET A 1 -13.85 3.48 -11.18
C MET A 1 -14.10 4.89 -10.68
N SER A 2 -14.16 5.07 -9.37
CA SER A 2 -14.15 6.38 -8.71
C SER A 2 -12.77 7.02 -8.91
N SER A 3 -12.73 8.29 -9.28
CA SER A 3 -11.47 9.02 -9.37
C SER A 3 -10.89 9.28 -7.99
N LEU A 4 -9.57 9.32 -7.87
CA LEU A 4 -8.85 9.73 -6.65
C LEU A 4 -9.32 11.13 -6.22
N GLN A 5 -9.72 11.26 -4.96
CA GLN A 5 -10.17 12.52 -4.35
C GLN A 5 -9.24 13.03 -3.25
N GLY A 6 -8.39 12.14 -2.70
CA GLY A 6 -7.38 12.51 -1.73
C GLY A 6 -6.84 11.29 -1.00
N TYR A 7 -6.24 11.54 0.15
CA TYR A 7 -5.50 10.55 0.92
C TYR A 7 -5.90 10.61 2.39
N VAL A 8 -5.78 9.48 3.08
CA VAL A 8 -5.88 9.39 4.54
C VAL A 8 -4.73 8.56 5.10
N THR A 9 -4.22 8.93 6.27
CA THR A 9 -3.19 8.14 6.97
C THR A 9 -3.84 7.31 8.06
N ALA A 10 -3.75 5.99 7.95
CA ALA A 10 -4.33 5.06 8.92
C ALA A 10 -3.62 3.70 8.87
N SER A 11 -3.71 2.92 9.94
CA SER A 11 -3.29 1.52 9.90
C SER A 11 -4.40 0.65 9.30
N TYR A 12 -4.03 -0.50 8.72
CA TYR A 12 -5.00 -1.47 8.22
C TYR A 12 -6.02 -1.88 9.30
N ALA A 13 -5.55 -2.12 10.53
CA ALA A 13 -6.43 -2.45 11.65
C ALA A 13 -7.45 -1.34 11.98
N ALA A 14 -7.08 -0.06 11.83
CA ALA A 14 -8.02 1.04 12.03
C ALA A 14 -9.11 1.08 10.95
N LEU A 15 -8.74 0.82 9.69
CA LEU A 15 -9.70 0.71 8.58
C LEU A 15 -10.63 -0.49 8.76
N VAL A 16 -10.10 -1.66 9.11
CA VAL A 16 -10.93 -2.85 9.36
C VAL A 16 -11.89 -2.64 10.53
N ARG A 17 -11.43 -1.99 11.60
CA ARG A 17 -12.28 -1.70 12.75
C ARG A 17 -13.45 -0.77 12.41
N GLU A 18 -13.23 0.23 11.56
CA GLU A 18 -14.27 1.22 11.23
C GLU A 18 -15.16 0.78 10.06
N PHE A 19 -14.61 0.07 9.08
CA PHE A 19 -15.28 -0.23 7.81
C PHE A 19 -15.52 -1.73 7.57
N GLY A 20 -15.03 -2.60 8.45
CA GLY A 20 -15.03 -4.05 8.26
C GLY A 20 -13.90 -4.53 7.34
N GLU A 21 -13.88 -5.83 7.03
CA GLU A 21 -12.89 -6.38 6.10
C GLU A 21 -13.06 -5.82 4.68
N PRO A 22 -11.96 -5.60 3.94
CA PRO A 22 -12.01 -5.16 2.55
C PRO A 22 -12.66 -6.20 1.64
N GLY A 23 -13.14 -5.73 0.49
CA GLY A 23 -13.59 -6.61 -0.59
C GLY A 23 -12.43 -7.13 -1.42
N ALA A 24 -12.75 -7.95 -2.43
CA ALA A 24 -11.79 -8.24 -3.48
C ALA A 24 -11.48 -6.95 -4.26
N PRO A 25 -10.19 -6.66 -4.55
CA PRO A 25 -9.82 -5.49 -5.33
C PRO A 25 -10.41 -5.57 -6.74
N GLN A 26 -10.83 -4.42 -7.26
CA GLN A 26 -11.34 -4.31 -8.62
C GLN A 26 -10.22 -4.48 -9.67
N ASP A 27 -8.99 -4.08 -9.33
CA ASP A 27 -7.81 -4.13 -10.18
C ASP A 27 -6.63 -4.71 -9.37
N PRO A 28 -6.53 -6.05 -9.25
CA PRO A 28 -5.54 -6.72 -8.39
C PRO A 28 -4.09 -6.46 -8.81
N ASP A 29 -3.86 -5.96 -10.03
CA ASP A 29 -2.53 -5.59 -10.51
C ASP A 29 -2.07 -4.21 -9.99
N LYS A 30 -2.98 -3.44 -9.36
CA LYS A 30 -2.73 -2.07 -8.91
C LYS A 30 -3.03 -1.82 -7.43
N SER A 31 -3.94 -2.60 -6.86
CA SER A 31 -4.30 -2.56 -5.46
C SER A 31 -4.45 -3.99 -4.92
N HIS A 32 -3.97 -4.21 -3.71
CA HIS A 32 -4.08 -5.50 -3.03
C HIS A 32 -5.31 -5.50 -2.11
N VAL A 33 -5.64 -4.33 -1.57
CA VAL A 33 -6.68 -4.13 -0.58
C VAL A 33 -7.57 -2.99 -1.04
N GLU A 34 -8.87 -3.26 -1.13
CA GLU A 34 -9.84 -2.24 -1.51
C GLU A 34 -11.14 -2.37 -0.70
N TRP A 35 -11.54 -1.28 -0.05
CA TRP A 35 -12.87 -1.13 0.50
C TRP A 35 -13.79 -0.47 -0.53
N HIS A 36 -14.95 -1.07 -0.74
CA HIS A 36 -16.05 -0.50 -1.52
C HIS A 36 -17.18 -0.13 -0.58
N LEU A 37 -17.30 1.15 -0.25
CA LEU A 37 -18.24 1.65 0.75
C LEU A 37 -19.38 2.43 0.09
N VAL A 38 -20.56 2.35 0.68
CA VAL A 38 -21.73 3.13 0.28
C VAL A 38 -22.19 3.99 1.45
N SER A 39 -22.14 5.31 1.26
CA SER A 39 -22.60 6.28 2.24
C SER A 39 -23.81 7.04 1.71
N PRO A 40 -24.89 7.23 2.49
CA PRO A 40 -26.02 8.05 2.08
C PRO A 40 -25.67 9.53 1.95
N TYR A 41 -24.53 9.96 2.51
CA TYR A 41 -24.09 11.36 2.53
C TYR A 41 -23.21 11.73 1.33
N VAL A 42 -22.27 10.84 0.98
CA VAL A 42 -21.23 11.11 -0.03
C VAL A 42 -21.28 10.16 -1.23
N GLY A 43 -22.20 9.19 -1.21
CA GLY A 43 -22.33 8.18 -2.26
C GLY A 43 -21.30 7.05 -2.12
N THR A 44 -20.82 6.54 -3.26
CA THR A 44 -19.80 5.49 -3.30
C THR A 44 -18.44 6.05 -2.95
N VAL A 45 -17.73 5.35 -2.06
CA VAL A 45 -16.37 5.67 -1.63
C VAL A 45 -15.52 4.42 -1.80
N THR A 46 -14.31 4.57 -2.34
CA THR A 46 -13.30 3.51 -2.36
C THR A 46 -12.11 3.90 -1.52
N ILE A 47 -11.54 2.96 -0.77
CA ILE A 47 -10.28 3.14 -0.03
C ILE A 47 -9.35 2.03 -0.51
N TYR A 48 -8.16 2.37 -0.98
CA TYR A 48 -7.24 1.37 -1.54
C TYR A 48 -5.78 1.73 -1.32
N ASP A 49 -4.93 0.71 -1.29
CA ASP A 49 -3.49 0.88 -1.51
C ASP A 49 -3.26 1.04 -3.02
N TYR A 50 -2.57 2.09 -3.45
CA TYR A 50 -2.24 2.28 -4.86
C TYR A 50 -0.73 2.40 -5.02
N GLY A 51 -0.20 1.57 -5.90
CA GLY A 51 1.21 1.50 -6.20
C GLY A 51 1.91 0.30 -5.54
N PRO A 52 3.17 0.06 -5.92
CA PRO A 52 3.97 -0.99 -5.29
C PRO A 52 4.22 -0.57 -3.85
N LEU A 53 3.47 -1.14 -2.91
CA LEU A 53 3.83 -1.09 -1.50
C LEU A 53 5.16 -1.81 -1.34
N HIS A 54 6.24 -1.03 -1.46
CA HIS A 54 7.64 -1.45 -1.38
C HIS A 54 8.00 -2.53 -2.41
N GLU A 55 8.53 -2.08 -3.55
CA GLU A 55 9.21 -2.87 -4.57
C GLU A 55 10.56 -3.45 -4.08
N CYS A 56 10.64 -3.82 -2.80
CA CYS A 56 11.78 -4.50 -2.22
C CYS A 56 11.38 -5.95 -1.97
N ASP A 57 11.76 -6.83 -2.89
CA ASP A 57 11.83 -8.29 -2.74
C ASP A 57 10.50 -9.04 -2.51
N GLU A 58 9.84 -9.41 -3.61
CA GLU A 58 8.87 -10.53 -3.78
C GLU A 58 7.67 -10.66 -2.80
N HIS A 59 7.57 -9.82 -1.78
CA HIS A 59 6.57 -9.85 -0.73
C HIS A 59 6.15 -8.40 -0.39
N TRP A 60 4.91 -8.06 -0.74
CA TRP A 60 4.31 -6.80 -0.33
C TRP A 60 3.87 -6.88 1.14
N TYR A 61 4.19 -5.85 1.93
CA TYR A 61 3.85 -5.80 3.36
C TYR A 61 2.98 -4.57 3.67
N ILE A 62 1.68 -4.79 3.86
CA ILE A 62 0.82 -3.80 4.53
C ILE A 62 1.04 -3.93 6.03
N SER A 63 1.66 -2.94 6.68
CA SER A 63 1.79 -2.94 8.14
C SER A 63 0.39 -2.95 8.77
N LEU A 64 0.12 -3.93 9.62
CA LEU A 64 -1.18 -4.05 10.31
C LEU A 64 -1.37 -2.94 11.34
N THR A 65 -0.28 -2.48 11.94
CA THR A 65 -0.29 -1.57 13.09
C THR A 65 0.23 -0.18 12.77
N GLU A 66 1.15 -0.04 11.81
CA GLU A 66 1.71 1.27 11.48
C GLU A 66 0.77 2.03 10.52
N PRO A 67 0.57 3.33 10.75
CA PRO A 67 -0.19 4.14 9.82
C PRO A 67 0.54 4.28 8.48
N VAL A 68 -0.17 4.01 7.39
CA VAL A 68 0.30 4.25 6.02
C VAL A 68 -0.69 5.16 5.29
N GLU A 69 -0.28 5.73 4.17
CA GLU A 69 -1.15 6.53 3.32
C GLU A 69 -2.05 5.63 2.45
N TRP A 70 -3.35 5.91 2.47
CA TRP A 70 -4.36 5.22 1.68
C TRP A 70 -4.99 6.18 0.69
N HIS A 71 -5.23 5.70 -0.53
CA HIS A 71 -5.93 6.45 -1.55
C HIS A 71 -7.43 6.39 -1.30
N VAL A 72 -8.11 7.53 -1.41
CA VAL A 72 -9.57 7.61 -1.29
C VAL A 72 -10.17 8.05 -2.62
N GLY A 73 -10.96 7.17 -3.21
CA GLY A 73 -11.77 7.44 -4.40
C GLY A 73 -13.20 7.81 -4.04
N GLY A 74 -13.82 8.65 -4.85
CA GLY A 74 -15.23 9.02 -4.69
C GLY A 74 -15.70 9.96 -5.79
N ARG A 75 -16.90 10.52 -5.60
CA ARG A 75 -17.47 11.51 -6.52
C ARG A 75 -16.78 12.88 -6.39
N ASP A 76 -16.47 13.27 -5.15
CA ASP A 76 -15.92 14.56 -4.79
C ASP A 76 -15.12 14.46 -3.49
N ARG A 77 -14.44 15.55 -3.10
CA ARG A 77 -13.59 15.63 -1.91
C ARG A 77 -14.31 15.30 -0.60
N ALA A 78 -15.64 15.40 -0.54
CA ALA A 78 -16.39 15.04 0.66
C ALA A 78 -16.23 13.55 1.01
N ALA A 79 -15.91 12.69 0.04
CA ALA A 79 -15.56 11.29 0.30
C ALA A 79 -14.33 11.18 1.22
N THR A 80 -13.25 11.89 0.90
CA THR A 80 -12.02 11.91 1.70
C THR A 80 -12.29 12.49 3.10
N ASP A 81 -13.02 13.61 3.18
CA ASP A 81 -13.34 14.24 4.46
C ASP A 81 -14.22 13.32 5.33
N TRP A 82 -15.15 12.58 4.71
CA TRP A 82 -15.99 11.61 5.40
C TRP A 82 -15.17 10.44 5.96
N VAL A 83 -14.26 9.86 5.17
CA VAL A 83 -13.34 8.80 5.64
C VAL A 83 -12.45 9.32 6.77
N ALA A 84 -11.85 10.50 6.62
CA ALA A 84 -11.01 11.11 7.65
C ALA A 84 -11.78 11.36 8.96
N SER A 85 -13.05 11.80 8.88
CA SER A 85 -13.90 12.05 10.07
C SER A 85 -14.22 10.78 10.87
N ARG A 86 -14.23 9.63 10.19
CA ARG A 86 -14.50 8.30 10.77
C ARG A 86 -13.26 7.71 11.43
N LEU A 87 -12.09 8.02 10.87
CA LEU A 87 -10.79 7.57 11.37
C LEU A 87 -10.22 8.48 12.47
N TRP A 88 -10.89 9.58 12.80
CA TRP A 88 -10.48 10.47 13.90
C TRP A 88 -10.63 9.74 15.23
N VAL A 89 -9.57 9.04 15.62
CA VAL A 89 -9.41 8.47 16.95
C VAL A 89 -9.30 9.64 17.92
N ASP A 90 -10.15 9.65 18.94
CA ASP A 90 -10.10 10.59 20.05
C ASP A 90 -8.63 10.73 20.52
N PRO A 91 -8.04 11.94 20.52
CA PRO A 91 -6.66 12.15 20.98
C PRO A 91 -6.45 11.78 22.46
N HIS A 92 -7.53 11.56 23.22
CA HIS A 92 -7.51 11.09 24.60
C HIS A 92 -7.66 9.58 24.77
N TYR A 93 -7.77 8.78 23.69
CA TYR A 93 -7.78 7.33 23.82
C TYR A 93 -6.33 6.81 23.86
N PRO A 94 -5.82 6.39 25.03
CA PRO A 94 -4.49 5.80 25.06
C PRO A 94 -4.57 4.49 24.29
N ALA A 95 -3.50 4.18 23.56
CA ALA A 95 -3.24 2.85 23.04
C ALA A 95 -3.20 1.83 24.21
N HIS A 96 -4.37 1.38 24.68
CA HIS A 96 -4.54 0.19 25.50
C HIS A 96 -5.23 -0.82 24.58
N ALA A 97 -4.49 -1.77 24.01
CA ALA A 97 -4.10 -3.00 24.69
C ALA A 97 -5.34 -3.80 25.16
N GLY A 98 -5.81 -4.74 24.33
CA GLY A 98 -6.13 -6.08 24.83
C GLY A 98 -7.57 -6.46 25.18
N CYS A 99 -8.63 -6.03 24.46
CA CYS A 99 -10.00 -6.44 24.83
C CYS A 99 -10.91 -7.05 23.75
N CYS A 100 -10.48 -7.29 22.51
CA CYS A 100 -11.21 -8.16 21.58
C CYS A 100 -10.38 -9.44 21.37
N GLY A 101 -10.99 -10.59 21.72
CA GLY A 101 -10.37 -11.92 21.65
C GLY A 101 -9.99 -12.34 20.23
N PRO A 102 -9.46 -13.57 20.03
CA PRO A 102 -8.91 -14.01 18.76
C PRO A 102 -10.04 -14.24 17.74
N GLU A 103 -10.48 -13.17 17.10
CA GLU A 103 -11.15 -13.29 15.81
C GLU A 103 -10.12 -13.84 14.84
N ARG A 104 -10.44 -15.05 14.36
CA ARG A 104 -9.68 -15.80 13.38
C ARG A 104 -9.33 -14.85 12.24
N LEU A 105 -8.06 -14.48 12.16
CA LEU A 105 -7.57 -13.66 11.06
C LEU A 105 -7.86 -14.44 9.77
N PRO A 106 -8.21 -13.77 8.65
CA PRO A 106 -8.27 -14.41 7.35
C PRO A 106 -7.05 -15.32 7.14
N TRP A 107 -7.24 -16.49 6.56
CA TRP A 107 -6.20 -17.54 6.48
C TRP A 107 -4.87 -17.03 5.90
N TRP A 108 -4.91 -16.09 4.95
CA TRP A 108 -3.74 -15.46 4.36
C TRP A 108 -2.96 -14.54 5.32
N ILE A 109 -3.59 -14.08 6.41
CA ILE A 109 -2.93 -13.34 7.50
C ILE A 109 -2.30 -14.30 8.52
N GLU A 110 -2.88 -15.48 8.77
CA GLU A 110 -2.24 -16.51 9.61
C GLU A 110 -0.98 -17.06 8.94
N GLU A 111 -1.06 -17.37 7.65
CA GLU A 111 0.07 -17.79 6.81
C GLU A 111 1.18 -16.72 6.79
N ARG A 112 0.79 -15.44 6.77
CA ARG A 112 1.71 -14.30 6.86
C ARG A 112 2.33 -14.11 8.24
N ARG A 113 1.61 -14.38 9.33
CA ARG A 113 2.17 -14.37 10.69
C ARG A 113 3.23 -15.45 10.90
N GLU A 114 3.08 -16.57 10.21
CA GLU A 114 4.06 -17.64 10.20
C GLU A 114 5.31 -17.22 9.42
N ALA A 115 5.14 -16.62 8.23
CA ALA A 115 6.26 -16.05 7.48
C ALA A 115 7.02 -14.95 8.24
N GLU A 116 6.32 -14.04 8.94
CA GLU A 116 6.96 -13.00 9.77
C GLU A 116 7.74 -13.58 10.96
N ARG A 117 7.28 -14.71 11.53
CA ARG A 117 8.02 -15.41 12.60
C ARG A 117 9.28 -16.07 12.06
N GLU A 118 9.21 -16.71 10.90
CA GLU A 118 10.37 -17.36 10.28
C GLU A 118 11.47 -16.34 9.94
N ILE A 119 11.11 -15.18 9.37
CA ILE A 119 12.07 -14.10 9.06
C ILE A 119 12.70 -13.55 10.34
N ALA A 120 11.92 -13.38 11.40
CA ALA A 120 12.41 -12.88 12.69
C ALA A 120 13.30 -13.90 13.43
N GLU A 121 13.04 -15.20 13.27
CA GLU A 121 13.88 -16.27 13.83
C GLU A 121 15.19 -16.41 13.07
N ASP A 122 15.19 -16.34 11.74
CA ASP A 122 16.41 -16.43 10.92
C ASP A 122 17.36 -15.24 11.18
N SER A 123 16.78 -14.06 11.42
CA SER A 123 17.52 -12.84 11.82
C SER A 123 18.18 -12.94 13.21
N LYS A 124 17.82 -13.94 14.03
CA LYS A 124 18.35 -14.12 15.40
C LYS A 124 19.59 -15.01 15.44
N THR A 125 19.87 -15.73 14.36
CA THR A 125 21.07 -16.56 14.17
C THR A 125 22.16 -15.80 13.42
N GLY A 126 22.59 -14.65 13.96
CA GLY A 126 23.85 -14.04 13.55
C GLY A 126 25.03 -14.92 13.99
N PRO A 127 26.08 -15.08 13.16
CA PRO A 127 27.21 -15.94 13.48
C PRO A 127 27.98 -15.38 14.69
N ALA A 128 27.95 -16.13 15.79
CA ALA A 128 28.91 -15.95 16.87
C ALA A 128 30.29 -16.42 16.39
N ASP A 129 31.28 -15.53 16.52
CA ASP A 129 32.71 -15.81 16.50
C ASP A 129 33.35 -16.31 15.20
N ALA A 130 33.95 -15.38 14.45
CA ALA A 130 35.23 -15.62 13.77
C ALA A 130 35.93 -14.29 13.44
N ALA A 131 36.83 -13.83 14.32
CA ALA A 131 38.04 -13.14 13.85
C ALA A 131 39.02 -14.23 13.36
N PRO A 132 39.73 -14.02 12.24
CA PRO A 132 41.09 -13.51 12.41
C PRO A 132 41.61 -12.58 11.30
N ASP A 133 42.64 -11.81 11.70
CA ASP A 133 43.79 -11.30 10.96
C ASP A 133 43.70 -11.06 9.43
N GLY A 134 43.85 -9.77 9.09
CA GLY A 134 44.98 -9.31 8.28
C GLY A 134 45.23 -10.01 6.94
N ALA A 135 44.53 -9.56 5.90
CA ALA A 135 45.05 -9.59 4.53
C ALA A 135 44.43 -8.45 3.74
N VAL A 136 45.27 -7.51 3.29
CA VAL A 136 44.93 -6.48 2.29
C VAL A 136 45.01 -7.16 0.92
N PRO A 137 43.92 -7.24 0.14
CA PRO A 137 44.00 -7.60 -1.27
C PRO A 137 44.25 -6.34 -2.11
N ASP A 138 45.19 -6.49 -3.05
CA ASP A 138 45.53 -5.59 -4.15
C ASP A 138 44.28 -5.13 -4.92
N GLU A 139 44.16 -3.81 -5.15
CA GLU A 139 43.20 -3.20 -6.07
C GLU A 139 43.55 -3.58 -7.53
N PRO A 140 42.62 -4.16 -8.32
CA PRO A 140 42.73 -4.08 -9.76
C PRO A 140 42.10 -2.77 -10.27
N ASP A 141 42.91 -1.97 -10.94
CA ASP A 141 42.49 -0.85 -11.80
C ASP A 141 41.37 -1.32 -12.73
N ASN A 142 40.17 -0.76 -12.54
CA ASN A 142 39.04 -0.93 -13.43
C ASN A 142 38.78 0.40 -14.16
N ASP A 143 39.56 0.65 -15.21
CA ASP A 143 39.29 1.62 -16.27
C ASP A 143 38.12 1.12 -17.14
N GLY A 144 36.93 1.05 -16.55
CA GLY A 144 35.70 0.56 -17.17
C GLY A 144 34.84 1.72 -17.66
N ASP A 145 35.06 2.10 -18.91
CA ASP A 145 34.23 2.88 -19.83
C ASP A 145 32.74 2.95 -19.45
N CYS A 146 32.25 4.16 -19.11
CA CYS A 146 30.83 4.44 -18.95
C CYS A 146 30.18 4.59 -20.35
N PRO A 147 29.30 3.68 -20.81
CA PRO A 147 28.55 3.93 -22.03
C PRO A 147 27.56 5.06 -21.79
N SER A 148 27.71 6.14 -22.56
CA SER A 148 26.78 7.26 -22.63
C SER A 148 25.39 6.77 -23.02
N ILE A 149 24.40 7.02 -22.16
CA ILE A 149 22.98 6.79 -22.47
C ILE A 149 22.55 7.84 -23.52
N PRO A 150 22.02 7.45 -24.69
CA PRO A 150 21.43 8.42 -25.60
C PRO A 150 20.11 8.94 -25.04
N ALA A 151 19.97 10.27 -25.07
CA ALA A 151 18.73 10.97 -24.75
C ALA A 151 17.58 10.43 -25.60
N GLN A 152 16.57 9.83 -24.96
CA GLN A 152 15.30 9.57 -25.62
C GLN A 152 14.44 10.83 -25.60
N THR A 153 14.00 11.15 -26.79
CA THR A 153 13.19 12.31 -27.16
C THR A 153 11.72 11.94 -27.03
N ASP A 154 10.94 12.83 -26.41
CA ASP A 154 9.49 12.88 -26.59
C ASP A 154 9.16 13.05 -28.08
N PRO A 155 8.13 12.35 -28.56
CA PRO A 155 7.05 13.13 -29.17
C PRO A 155 5.64 12.61 -28.83
N THR A 156 4.83 13.55 -28.37
CA THR A 156 3.54 13.93 -28.98
C THR A 156 2.88 12.89 -29.88
N THR A 157 1.65 12.48 -29.52
CA THR A 157 0.46 12.57 -30.39
C THR A 157 -0.79 12.15 -29.62
N ALA A 158 -1.74 13.09 -29.47
CA ALA A 158 -3.13 12.79 -29.17
C ALA A 158 -3.92 12.68 -30.49
N PRO A 159 -4.84 11.71 -30.58
CA PRO A 159 -6.09 11.90 -31.31
C PRO A 159 -7.27 11.43 -30.42
N GLU A 160 -8.53 11.77 -30.62
CA GLU A 160 -9.26 12.66 -31.50
C GLU A 160 -10.70 12.55 -30.96
N THR A 161 -11.38 13.68 -30.81
CA THR A 161 -12.73 13.75 -30.23
C THR A 161 -13.74 13.08 -31.17
N ALA A 162 -14.24 11.90 -30.81
CA ALA A 162 -15.38 11.28 -31.49
C ALA A 162 -16.69 11.97 -31.05
N GLN A 163 -17.29 12.70 -31.98
CA GLN A 163 -18.65 13.24 -31.87
C GLN A 163 -19.66 12.10 -32.03
N ILE A 164 -20.51 11.90 -31.03
CA ILE A 164 -21.68 11.01 -31.13
C ILE A 164 -22.86 11.86 -31.63
N PRO A 165 -23.52 11.48 -32.74
CA PRO A 165 -24.69 12.21 -33.21
C PRO A 165 -25.90 11.99 -32.30
N LEU A 166 -26.53 13.10 -31.93
CA LEU A 166 -27.88 13.15 -31.36
C LEU A 166 -28.88 12.63 -32.40
N ILE A 167 -29.50 11.49 -32.09
CA ILE A 167 -30.75 11.08 -32.74
C ILE A 167 -31.87 11.51 -31.80
N GLY A 168 -32.65 12.52 -32.21
CA GLY A 168 -33.99 12.78 -31.70
C GLY A 168 -35.02 12.48 -32.80
N PRO A 169 -36.29 12.90 -32.66
CA PRO A 169 -37.06 13.20 -31.45
C PRO A 169 -37.87 11.98 -30.93
#